data_AF-A0A0G0H7Q9-F1
#
_entry.id   AF-A0A0G0H7Q9-F1
#
_cell.length_a   1.000
_cell.length_b   1.000
_cell.length_c   1.000
_cell.angle_alpha   90.00
_cell.angle_beta   90.00
_cell.angle_gamma   90.00
#
_symmetry.space_group_name_H-M   'P 1'
#
loop_
_entity.id
_entity.type
_entity.pdbx_description
1 polymer ?
#
loop_
_entity_poly.entity_id
_entity_poly.type
_entity_poly.pdbx_seq_one_letter_code
_entity_poly.pdbx_strand_id
1 'polypeptide(L)'
;MLIILLLIVGVSFVTFTKQQYSADTRVFADIPDSLTSTIVVPGLIKTEFMDSPDGTETLTMERQEKGDKFRYSFFTSDTSKEAQQFIYTKELTLSYGQLSIPYNTWSPDNTYFFIKESTASQNNYYVFFASGENFSDYSQYLDIQRLFEEKIQGFTISDVTGWAAPTLLIINTQEQEGEQKVSFWFDVQTQSFTRLGTYFK
;
A
#
# COMPACT_ATOMS: atom_id res chain seq x y z
N MET A 1 -7.16 -51.39 45.44
CA MET A 1 -7.69 -52.75 45.23
C MET A 1 -9.07 -52.58 44.60
N LEU A 2 -9.18 -52.65 43.27
CA LEU A 2 -9.71 -53.78 42.48
C LEU A 2 -11.25 -53.88 42.58
N ILE A 3 -12.01 -53.19 41.71
CA ILE A 3 -12.70 -53.66 40.46
C ILE A 3 -13.89 -54.62 40.70
N ILE A 4 -15.06 -54.26 40.13
CA ILE A 4 -16.01 -55.02 39.26
C ILE A 4 -17.24 -54.09 39.10
N LEU A 5 -17.51 -53.38 38.00
CA LEU A 5 -17.89 -53.74 36.62
C LEU A 5 -19.28 -54.39 36.51
N LEU A 6 -20.28 -53.61 36.11
CA LEU A 6 -21.54 -54.11 35.55
C LEU A 6 -21.97 -53.28 34.33
N LEU A 7 -21.97 -53.98 33.20
CA LEU A 7 -22.41 -53.62 31.86
C LEU A 7 -23.93 -53.47 31.79
N ILE A 8 -24.44 -52.44 31.11
CA ILE A 8 -25.74 -52.51 30.41
C ILE A 8 -25.59 -51.89 29.01
N VAL A 9 -25.86 -52.73 28.02
CA VAL A 9 -25.91 -52.50 26.58
C VAL A 9 -27.30 -51.98 26.19
N GLY A 10 -27.37 -51.01 25.27
CA GLY A 10 -28.62 -50.59 24.60
C GLY A 10 -28.29 -49.85 23.30
N VAL A 11 -28.02 -50.58 22.21
CA VAL A 11 -28.93 -50.91 21.09
C VAL A 11 -29.49 -49.68 20.35
N SER A 12 -28.94 -49.45 19.16
CA SER A 12 -29.34 -48.51 18.13
C SER A 12 -30.78 -48.72 17.64
N PHE A 13 -31.49 -47.62 17.34
CA PHE A 13 -32.63 -47.65 16.41
C PHE A 13 -32.57 -46.41 15.50
N VAL A 14 -32.09 -46.62 14.27
CA VAL A 14 -32.20 -45.66 13.16
C VAL A 14 -33.58 -45.89 12.54
N THR A 15 -34.51 -44.96 12.74
CA THR A 15 -35.80 -45.00 12.06
C THR A 15 -35.67 -44.45 10.65
N PHE A 16 -35.68 -45.35 9.69
CA PHE A 16 -35.78 -45.07 8.26
C PHE A 16 -37.24 -44.81 7.92
N THR A 17 -37.65 -43.55 7.76
CA THR A 17 -38.99 -43.22 7.25
C THR A 17 -38.94 -43.15 5.72
N LYS A 18 -39.55 -44.15 5.08
CA LYS A 18 -39.92 -44.13 3.66
C LYS A 18 -40.88 -42.98 3.41
N GLN A 19 -40.54 -42.06 2.53
CA GLN A 19 -41.53 -41.14 1.95
C GLN A 19 -41.64 -41.37 0.45
N GLN A 20 -42.88 -41.51 0.04
CA GLN A 20 -43.36 -42.08 -1.21
C GLN A 20 -42.98 -41.21 -2.41
N TYR A 21 -42.58 -41.87 -3.50
CA TYR A 21 -42.63 -41.28 -4.83
C TYR A 21 -44.09 -41.01 -5.19
N SER A 22 -44.47 -39.74 -5.20
CA SER A 22 -45.61 -39.27 -6.00
C SER A 22 -45.05 -38.68 -7.28
N ALA A 23 -45.29 -39.37 -8.40
CA ALA A 23 -45.17 -38.76 -9.70
C ALA A 23 -46.35 -37.82 -9.89
N ASP A 24 -46.09 -36.51 -10.02
CA ASP A 24 -47.11 -35.60 -10.53
C ASP A 24 -46.49 -34.45 -11.34
N THR A 25 -46.81 -34.51 -12.63
CA THR A 25 -47.09 -33.43 -13.58
C THR A 25 -46.11 -32.24 -13.66
N ARG A 26 -45.39 -32.17 -14.79
CA ARG A 26 -44.60 -31.00 -15.23
C ARG A 26 -45.49 -29.77 -15.31
N VAL A 27 -45.37 -28.87 -14.35
CA VAL A 27 -45.74 -27.46 -14.50
C VAL A 27 -44.48 -26.71 -14.86
N PHE A 28 -44.46 -26.11 -16.06
CA PHE A 28 -43.44 -25.13 -16.43
C PHE A 28 -43.61 -23.92 -15.50
N ALA A 29 -42.81 -23.87 -14.45
CA ALA A 29 -42.57 -22.64 -13.72
C ALA A 29 -41.49 -21.87 -14.47
N ASP A 30 -41.81 -20.63 -14.84
CA ASP A 30 -40.87 -19.69 -15.44
C ASP A 30 -39.59 -19.64 -14.60
N ILE A 31 -38.48 -19.98 -15.25
CA ILE A 31 -37.14 -19.79 -14.72
C ILE A 31 -36.95 -18.27 -14.61
N PRO A 32 -36.68 -17.68 -13.43
CA PRO A 32 -36.15 -16.34 -13.39
C PRO A 32 -34.79 -16.38 -14.11
N ASP A 33 -34.77 -15.78 -15.28
CA ASP A 33 -33.63 -15.71 -16.18
C ASP A 33 -32.48 -14.98 -15.48
N SER A 34 -31.30 -15.59 -15.55
CA SER A 34 -30.00 -14.99 -15.29
C SER A 34 -29.74 -14.42 -13.88
N LEU A 35 -29.16 -15.26 -13.00
CA LEU A 35 -28.09 -14.75 -12.11
C LEU A 35 -26.92 -14.35 -13.01
N THR A 36 -26.95 -13.13 -13.51
CA THR A 36 -25.84 -12.54 -14.26
C THR A 36 -24.69 -12.37 -13.26
N SER A 37 -23.85 -13.39 -13.14
CA SER A 37 -22.55 -13.26 -12.50
C SER A 37 -21.85 -12.14 -13.27
N THR A 38 -21.78 -10.96 -12.67
CA THR A 38 -21.10 -9.83 -13.30
C THR A 38 -19.63 -10.24 -13.37
N ILE A 39 -19.19 -10.66 -14.56
CA ILE A 39 -17.77 -10.79 -14.84
C ILE A 39 -17.24 -9.38 -14.71
N VAL A 40 -16.59 -9.08 -13.59
CA VAL A 40 -15.84 -7.85 -13.41
C VAL A 40 -14.68 -7.96 -14.39
N VAL A 41 -14.83 -7.33 -15.55
CA VAL A 41 -13.72 -7.12 -16.47
C VAL A 41 -12.64 -6.41 -15.66
N PRO A 42 -11.43 -6.99 -15.52
CA PRO A 42 -10.35 -6.32 -14.84
C PRO A 42 -10.14 -4.96 -15.50
N GLY A 43 -10.20 -3.88 -14.72
CA GLY A 43 -9.88 -2.55 -15.23
C GLY A 43 -8.47 -2.55 -15.83
N LEU A 44 -8.22 -1.70 -16.83
CA LEU A 44 -6.89 -1.56 -17.44
C LEU A 44 -5.86 -1.27 -16.34
N ILE A 45 -4.86 -2.14 -16.21
CA ILE A 45 -3.73 -1.93 -15.31
C ILE A 45 -2.70 -1.08 -16.06
N LYS A 46 -2.35 0.08 -15.50
CA LYS A 46 -1.22 0.88 -15.94
C LYS A 46 -0.06 0.66 -14.98
N THR A 47 1.14 0.46 -15.51
CA THR A 47 2.32 0.17 -14.71
C THR A 47 3.38 1.23 -14.95
N GLU A 48 3.96 1.72 -13.86
CA GLU A 48 5.13 2.59 -13.84
C GLU A 48 6.20 1.93 -12.96
N PHE A 49 7.48 2.14 -13.27
CA PHE A 49 8.56 1.55 -12.49
C PHE A 49 9.76 2.48 -12.38
N MET A 50 10.60 2.24 -11.38
CA MET A 50 11.87 2.91 -11.19
C MET A 50 12.89 1.92 -10.61
N ASP A 51 14.02 1.78 -11.30
CA ASP A 51 15.12 0.97 -10.84
C ASP A 51 15.93 1.70 -9.76
N SER A 52 16.51 0.93 -8.86
CA SER A 52 17.45 1.43 -7.88
C SER A 52 18.71 1.99 -8.55
N PRO A 53 19.50 2.85 -7.87
CA PRO A 53 20.67 3.47 -8.48
C PRO A 53 21.72 2.47 -8.97
N ASP A 54 21.79 1.28 -8.35
CA ASP A 54 22.68 0.19 -8.73
C ASP A 54 22.02 -0.86 -9.66
N GLY A 55 20.73 -0.70 -9.98
CA GLY A 55 19.97 -1.61 -10.84
C GLY A 55 19.66 -2.98 -10.24
N THR A 56 19.88 -3.16 -8.93
CA THR A 56 19.62 -4.45 -8.27
C THR A 56 18.18 -4.61 -7.78
N GLU A 57 17.46 -3.51 -7.61
CA GLU A 57 16.05 -3.51 -7.21
C GLU A 57 15.19 -2.65 -8.14
N THR A 58 13.90 -2.98 -8.23
CA THR A 58 12.91 -2.21 -9.01
C THR A 58 11.67 -1.96 -8.16
N LEU A 59 11.23 -0.71 -8.12
CA LEU A 59 9.96 -0.29 -7.52
C LEU A 59 8.93 -0.24 -8.64
N THR A 60 7.85 -1.00 -8.51
CA THR A 60 6.76 -1.06 -9.46
C THR A 60 5.49 -0.49 -8.83
N MET A 61 4.82 0.42 -9.54
CA MET A 61 3.48 0.90 -9.22
C MET A 61 2.50 0.40 -10.26
N GLU A 62 1.51 -0.37 -9.82
CA GLU A 62 0.34 -0.73 -10.62
C GLU A 62 -0.84 0.16 -10.26
N ARG A 63 -1.47 0.75 -11.26
CA ARG A 63 -2.67 1.57 -11.13
C ARG A 63 -3.85 0.91 -11.84
N GLN A 64 -4.88 0.61 -11.07
CA GLN A 64 -6.13 0.03 -11.55
C GLN A 64 -7.25 1.06 -11.46
N GLU A 65 -7.93 1.30 -12.57
CA GLU A 65 -9.04 2.25 -12.67
C GLU A 65 -10.39 1.53 -12.59
N LYS A 66 -11.28 2.03 -11.74
CA LYS A 66 -12.66 1.56 -11.60
C LYS A 66 -13.60 2.75 -11.41
N GLY A 67 -14.06 3.31 -12.53
CA GLY A 67 -14.84 4.55 -12.51
C GLY A 67 -13.96 5.73 -12.13
N ASP A 68 -14.37 6.50 -11.11
CA ASP A 68 -13.61 7.62 -10.57
C ASP A 68 -12.57 7.23 -9.50
N LYS A 69 -12.50 5.93 -9.18
CA LYS A 69 -11.58 5.36 -8.18
C LYS A 69 -10.37 4.73 -8.85
N PHE A 70 -9.21 4.99 -8.26
CA PHE A 70 -7.92 4.42 -8.60
C PHE A 70 -7.40 3.64 -7.41
N ARG A 71 -7.05 2.37 -7.63
CA ARG A 71 -6.25 1.61 -6.69
C ARG A 71 -4.81 1.61 -7.17
N TYR A 72 -3.91 2.06 -6.30
CA TYR A 72 -2.48 2.01 -6.50
C TYR A 72 -1.92 0.87 -5.65
N SER A 73 -1.09 0.03 -6.24
CA SER A 73 -0.38 -1.06 -5.56
C SER A 73 1.11 -0.94 -5.85
N PHE A 74 1.92 -0.98 -4.80
CA PHE A 74 3.38 -0.85 -4.88
C PHE A 74 4.05 -2.16 -4.55
N PHE A 75 5.04 -2.52 -5.35
CA PHE A 75 5.82 -3.73 -5.23
C PHE A 75 7.31 -3.43 -5.38
N THR A 76 8.15 -4.13 -4.64
CA THR A 76 9.60 -4.17 -4.87
C THR A 76 9.98 -5.54 -5.42
N SER A 77 11.01 -5.58 -6.25
CA SER A 77 11.60 -6.83 -6.73
C SER A 77 13.10 -6.69 -6.85
N ASP A 78 13.82 -7.71 -6.42
CA ASP A 78 15.23 -7.90 -6.73
C ASP A 78 15.34 -8.36 -8.19
N THR A 79 16.13 -7.68 -9.01
CA THR A 79 16.25 -7.97 -10.45
C THR A 79 16.82 -9.36 -10.74
N SER A 80 17.46 -10.00 -9.76
CA SER A 80 17.94 -11.38 -9.83
C SER A 80 16.89 -12.43 -9.44
N LYS A 81 15.74 -12.01 -8.87
CA LYS A 81 14.67 -12.89 -8.38
C LYS A 81 13.39 -12.67 -9.19
N GLU A 82 12.68 -13.75 -9.51
CA GLU A 82 11.42 -13.65 -10.26
C GLU A 82 10.23 -13.15 -9.42
N ALA A 83 10.36 -13.12 -8.08
CA ALA A 83 9.26 -12.81 -7.19
C ALA A 83 9.20 -11.32 -6.84
N GLN A 84 8.03 -10.72 -7.05
CA GLN A 84 7.69 -9.39 -6.53
C GLN A 84 7.20 -9.48 -5.08
N GLN A 85 7.64 -8.54 -4.26
CA GLN A 85 7.18 -8.33 -2.91
C GLN A 85 6.16 -7.19 -2.88
N PHE A 86 4.97 -7.45 -2.35
CA PHE A 86 3.99 -6.41 -2.10
C PHE A 86 4.42 -5.51 -0.94
N ILE A 87 4.31 -4.20 -1.13
CA ILE A 87 4.68 -3.19 -0.12
C ILE A 87 3.47 -2.44 0.40
N TYR A 88 2.67 -1.84 -0.47
CA TYR A 88 1.62 -0.91 -0.06
C TYR A 88 0.47 -0.85 -1.07
N THR A 89 -0.73 -0.53 -0.60
CA THR A 89 -1.85 -0.18 -1.47
C THR A 89 -2.61 1.03 -0.93
N LYS A 90 -3.04 1.90 -1.85
CA LYS A 90 -3.88 3.04 -1.53
C LYS A 90 -4.96 3.21 -2.58
N GLU A 91 -6.18 3.49 -2.13
CA GLU A 91 -7.27 3.88 -3.01
C GLU A 91 -7.47 5.40 -2.94
N LEU A 92 -7.53 6.03 -4.11
CA LEU A 92 -7.79 7.44 -4.27
C LEU A 92 -8.91 7.65 -5.29
N THR A 93 -9.66 8.73 -5.14
CA THR A 93 -10.58 9.23 -6.16
C THR A 93 -9.90 10.33 -6.97
N LEU A 94 -10.22 10.44 -8.27
CA LEU A 94 -9.54 11.37 -9.21
C LEU A 94 -9.41 12.80 -8.67
N SER A 95 -10.43 13.27 -7.96
CA SER A 95 -10.52 14.64 -7.42
C SER A 95 -9.64 14.89 -6.19
N TYR A 96 -9.12 13.85 -5.54
CA TYR A 96 -8.38 13.98 -4.28
C TYR A 96 -6.87 13.92 -4.47
N GLY A 97 -6.40 13.20 -5.49
CA GLY A 97 -4.98 13.20 -5.83
C GLY A 97 -4.55 12.03 -6.70
N GLN A 98 -3.25 12.00 -6.94
CA GLN A 98 -2.56 10.96 -7.70
C GLN A 98 -1.28 10.57 -7.00
N LEU A 99 -0.95 9.28 -7.06
CA LEU A 99 0.35 8.77 -6.63
C LEU A 99 1.28 8.62 -7.83
N SER A 100 2.57 8.87 -7.60
CA SER A 100 3.62 8.68 -8.58
C SER A 100 4.92 8.21 -7.93
N ILE A 101 5.79 7.61 -8.75
CA ILE A 101 7.16 7.26 -8.37
C ILE A 101 8.11 8.36 -8.89
N PRO A 102 8.74 9.15 -8.00
CA PRO A 102 9.79 10.09 -8.39
C PRO A 102 11.03 9.35 -8.95
N TYR A 103 11.74 9.97 -9.89
CA TYR A 103 12.93 9.35 -10.52
C TYR A 103 14.11 9.09 -9.55
N ASN A 104 14.09 9.79 -8.43
CA ASN A 104 15.09 9.79 -7.37
C ASN A 104 14.56 9.10 -6.09
N THR A 105 13.55 8.23 -6.24
CA THR A 105 12.83 7.59 -5.13
C THR A 105 13.72 6.78 -4.19
N TRP A 106 14.72 6.09 -4.72
CA TRP A 106 15.53 5.10 -4.01
C TRP A 106 16.66 5.70 -3.19
N SER A 107 16.84 5.21 -1.96
CA SER A 107 18.04 5.49 -1.18
C SER A 107 19.28 4.88 -1.84
N PRO A 108 20.48 5.45 -1.62
CA PRO A 108 21.70 4.96 -2.27
C PRO A 108 22.08 3.50 -1.98
N ASP A 109 21.56 2.93 -0.89
CA ASP A 109 21.77 1.56 -0.46
C ASP A 109 20.54 0.66 -0.64
N ASN A 110 19.52 1.16 -1.33
CA ASN A 110 18.23 0.51 -1.60
C ASN A 110 17.40 0.14 -0.36
N THR A 111 17.83 0.52 0.84
CA THR A 111 17.09 0.20 2.07
C THR A 111 15.71 0.88 2.09
N TYR A 112 15.60 2.08 1.51
CA TYR A 112 14.39 2.88 1.52
C TYR A 112 14.02 3.37 0.13
N PHE A 113 12.74 3.67 -0.04
CA PHE A 113 12.25 4.47 -1.16
C PHE A 113 11.17 5.45 -0.70
N PHE A 114 10.89 6.48 -1.50
CA PHE A 114 9.77 7.39 -1.23
C PHE A 114 8.84 7.58 -2.43
N ILE A 115 7.54 7.66 -2.18
CA ILE A 115 6.54 7.97 -3.21
C ILE A 115 5.96 9.37 -2.98
N LYS A 116 5.39 9.93 -4.03
CA LYS A 116 4.74 11.24 -4.01
C LYS A 116 3.25 11.09 -4.21
N GLU A 117 2.46 11.72 -3.35
CA GLU A 117 1.05 11.96 -3.56
C GLU A 117 0.81 13.43 -3.87
N SER A 118 0.36 13.73 -5.08
CA SER A 118 0.01 15.09 -5.49
C SER A 118 -1.50 15.29 -5.33
N THR A 119 -1.89 16.23 -4.48
CA THR A 119 -3.28 16.65 -4.30
C THR A 119 -3.50 18.03 -4.92
N ALA A 120 -4.72 18.55 -4.88
CA ALA A 120 -5.02 19.89 -5.38
C ALA A 120 -4.33 21.02 -4.57
N SER A 121 -4.01 20.78 -3.30
CA SER A 121 -3.46 21.79 -2.39
C SER A 121 -1.97 21.61 -2.10
N GLN A 122 -1.48 20.38 -2.07
CA GLN A 122 -0.10 20.09 -1.67
C GLN A 122 0.41 18.74 -2.20
N ASN A 123 1.73 18.58 -2.13
CA ASN A 123 2.40 17.30 -2.33
C ASN A 123 2.68 16.68 -0.96
N ASN A 124 2.30 15.41 -0.78
CA ASN A 124 2.70 14.61 0.35
C ASN A 124 3.74 13.59 -0.10
N TYR A 125 4.64 13.22 0.80
CA TYR A 125 5.72 12.27 0.52
C TYR A 125 5.73 11.21 1.60
N TYR A 126 5.86 9.95 1.19
CA TYR A 126 5.82 8.79 2.08
C TYR A 126 7.06 7.95 1.88
N VAL A 127 7.81 7.69 2.95
CA VAL A 127 9.01 6.85 2.94
C VAL A 127 8.68 5.46 3.45
N PHE A 128 9.15 4.43 2.75
CA PHE A 128 8.95 3.01 3.07
C PHE A 128 10.30 2.30 3.20
N PHE A 129 10.34 1.22 3.96
CA PHE A 129 11.36 0.19 3.78
C PHE A 129 11.12 -0.57 2.47
N ALA A 130 12.16 -0.78 1.68
CA ALA A 130 12.09 -1.59 0.46
C ALA A 130 11.76 -3.06 0.75
N SER A 131 12.14 -3.53 1.95
CA SER A 131 11.82 -4.86 2.49
C SER A 131 10.36 -5.03 2.91
N GLY A 132 9.52 -4.00 2.85
CA GLY A 132 8.13 -4.03 3.30
C GLY A 132 7.96 -4.16 4.82
N GLU A 133 9.04 -4.08 5.58
CA GLU A 133 9.01 -4.03 7.05
C GLU A 133 8.37 -2.72 7.53
N ASN A 134 7.76 -2.78 8.70
CA ASN A 134 7.24 -1.58 9.36
C ASN A 134 8.36 -0.84 10.09
N PHE A 135 8.15 0.47 10.28
CA PHE A 135 8.95 1.27 11.22
C PHE A 135 8.68 0.85 12.67
N SER A 136 9.52 1.33 13.59
CA SER A 136 9.51 0.94 15.01
C SER A 136 8.22 1.26 15.76
N ASP A 137 7.42 2.19 15.24
CA ASP A 137 6.09 2.55 15.75
C ASP A 137 4.96 1.74 15.09
N TYR A 138 5.31 0.67 14.38
CA TYR A 138 4.41 -0.18 13.56
C TYR A 138 3.78 0.54 12.37
N SER A 139 4.21 1.76 12.04
CA SER A 139 3.77 2.42 10.81
C SER A 139 4.40 1.74 9.60
N GLN A 140 3.62 1.62 8.53
CA GLN A 140 4.09 1.07 7.26
C GLN A 140 4.95 2.07 6.48
N TYR A 141 4.75 3.36 6.75
CA TYR A 141 5.48 4.45 6.12
C TYR A 141 5.61 5.65 7.06
N LEU A 142 6.62 6.47 6.80
CA LEU A 142 6.76 7.79 7.40
C LEU A 142 6.08 8.83 6.51
N ASP A 143 5.13 9.58 7.06
CA ASP A 143 4.51 10.73 6.42
C ASP A 143 5.38 11.97 6.63
N ILE A 144 6.12 12.36 5.61
CA ILE A 144 7.09 13.45 5.69
C ILE A 144 6.40 14.79 5.91
N GLN A 145 5.25 15.01 5.27
CA GLN A 145 4.50 16.26 5.40
C GLN A 145 4.03 16.43 6.85
N ARG A 146 3.39 15.40 7.40
CA ARG A 146 2.91 15.41 8.79
C ARG A 146 4.07 15.61 9.77
N LEU A 147 5.15 14.83 9.63
CA LEU A 147 6.31 14.92 10.53
C LEU A 147 6.98 16.31 10.46
N PHE A 148 7.02 16.92 9.28
CA PHE A 148 7.59 18.24 9.09
C PHE A 148 6.72 19.31 9.77
N GLU A 149 5.41 19.31 9.55
CA GLU A 149 4.47 20.26 10.17
C GLU A 149 4.46 20.17 11.71
N GLU A 150 4.63 18.95 12.25
CA GLU A 150 4.73 18.73 13.70
C GLU A 150 5.99 19.34 14.32
N LYS A 151 7.10 19.43 13.57
CA LYS A 151 8.44 19.75 14.11
C LYS A 151 9.00 21.08 13.65
N ILE A 152 8.57 21.58 12.49
CA ILE A 152 9.11 22.77 11.84
C ILE A 152 7.97 23.74 11.54
N GLN A 153 8.05 24.93 12.12
CA GLN A 153 7.07 26.00 11.94
C GLN A 153 7.57 27.05 10.94
N GLY A 154 6.65 27.75 10.27
CA GLY A 154 6.96 28.87 9.37
C GLY A 154 7.45 28.48 7.98
N PHE A 155 7.56 27.18 7.68
CA PHE A 155 7.97 26.66 6.38
C PHE A 155 6.96 25.67 5.84
N THR A 156 6.88 25.54 4.52
CA THR A 156 6.16 24.49 3.81
C THR A 156 7.11 23.70 2.92
N ILE A 157 6.87 22.41 2.77
CA ILE A 157 7.62 21.58 1.83
C ILE A 157 7.25 22.01 0.41
N SER A 158 8.25 22.41 -0.37
CA SER A 158 8.08 22.67 -1.79
C SER A 158 8.38 21.43 -2.62
N ASP A 159 9.41 20.66 -2.23
CA ASP A 159 9.75 19.42 -2.93
C ASP A 159 10.65 18.49 -2.09
N VAL A 160 10.75 17.23 -2.51
CA VAL A 160 11.72 16.24 -2.03
C VAL A 160 12.62 15.86 -3.20
N THR A 161 13.89 16.25 -3.14
CA THR A 161 14.81 16.15 -4.28
C THR A 161 15.66 14.89 -4.28
N GLY A 162 15.38 13.93 -3.39
CA GLY A 162 16.07 12.65 -3.32
C GLY A 162 16.95 12.55 -2.09
N TRP A 163 18.01 11.75 -2.18
CA TRP A 163 18.78 11.33 -1.01
C TRP A 163 20.17 11.97 -0.99
N ALA A 164 20.60 12.43 0.17
CA ALA A 164 21.97 12.88 0.43
C ALA A 164 22.87 11.75 0.96
N ALA A 165 22.26 10.74 1.58
CA ALA A 165 22.91 9.57 2.15
C ALA A 165 21.86 8.44 2.30
N PRO A 166 22.25 7.19 2.60
CA PRO A 166 21.35 6.06 2.84
C PRO A 166 20.10 6.37 3.68
N THR A 167 20.25 7.19 4.72
CA THR A 167 19.16 7.52 5.65
C THR A 167 18.74 8.99 5.61
N LEU A 168 19.35 9.81 4.75
CA LEU A 168 19.13 11.25 4.71
C LEU A 168 18.43 11.68 3.44
N LEU A 169 17.19 12.13 3.57
CA LEU A 169 16.37 12.66 2.50
C LEU A 169 16.48 14.18 2.43
N ILE A 170 16.63 14.73 1.24
CA ILE A 170 16.72 16.18 1.00
C ILE A 170 15.32 16.74 0.79
N ILE A 171 14.93 17.68 1.66
CA ILE A 171 13.63 18.35 1.62
C ILE A 171 13.86 19.83 1.35
N ASN A 172 13.30 20.30 0.26
CA ASN A 172 13.27 21.70 -0.10
C ASN A 172 12.01 22.36 0.43
N THR A 173 12.17 23.56 0.98
CA THR A 173 11.10 24.29 1.65
C THR A 173 11.06 25.74 1.23
N GLN A 174 9.90 26.34 1.45
CA GLN A 174 9.68 27.77 1.30
C GLN A 174 9.08 28.33 2.60
N GLU A 175 9.54 29.52 2.99
CA GLU A 175 8.95 30.27 4.11
C GLU A 175 7.51 30.69 3.78
N GLN A 176 6.60 30.57 4.74
CA GLN A 176 5.17 30.85 4.52
C GLN A 176 4.87 32.34 4.27
N GLU A 177 5.60 33.22 4.96
CA GLU A 177 5.40 34.68 4.89
C GLU A 177 6.54 35.40 4.17
N GLY A 178 7.39 34.66 3.45
CA GLY A 178 8.60 35.20 2.83
C GLY A 178 9.04 34.46 1.57
N GLU A 179 10.13 34.95 0.98
CA GLU A 179 10.76 34.33 -0.19
C GLU A 179 11.95 33.43 0.19
N GLN A 180 12.24 33.28 1.49
CA GLN A 180 13.38 32.48 1.92
C GLN A 180 13.15 31.01 1.56
N LYS A 181 14.10 30.47 0.79
CA LYS A 181 14.16 29.04 0.47
C LYS A 181 15.26 28.38 1.28
N VAL A 182 14.91 27.28 1.93
CA VAL A 182 15.79 26.54 2.82
C VAL A 182 15.65 25.06 2.52
N SER A 183 16.71 24.30 2.67
CA SER A 183 16.65 22.85 2.61
C SER A 183 16.86 22.24 3.99
N PHE A 184 16.30 21.06 4.18
CA PHE A 184 16.48 20.25 5.37
C PHE A 184 16.96 18.87 4.95
N TRP A 185 17.83 18.27 5.77
CA TRP A 185 17.95 16.82 5.78
C TRP A 185 16.92 16.24 6.73
N PHE A 186 16.14 15.30 6.24
CA PHE A 186 15.34 14.42 7.07
C PHE A 186 16.07 13.10 7.27
N ASP A 187 16.35 12.76 8.52
CA ASP A 187 16.92 11.47 8.90
C ASP A 187 15.79 10.48 9.16
N VAL A 188 15.70 9.45 8.32
CA VAL A 188 14.66 8.42 8.39
C VAL A 188 14.71 7.60 9.69
N GLN A 189 15.90 7.36 10.24
CA GLN A 189 16.05 6.53 11.44
C GLN A 189 15.62 7.28 12.71
N THR A 190 16.02 8.55 12.81
CA THR A 190 15.72 9.39 13.98
C THR A 190 14.45 10.21 13.81
N GLN A 191 13.87 10.21 12.60
CA GLN A 191 12.76 11.05 12.16
C GLN A 191 13.00 12.54 12.44
N SER A 192 14.25 13.00 12.38
CA SER A 192 14.64 14.37 12.74
C SER A 192 14.93 15.20 11.50
N PHE A 193 14.81 16.53 11.63
CA PHE A 193 15.08 17.48 10.56
C PHE A 193 16.27 18.37 10.93
N THR A 194 17.27 18.40 10.07
CA THR A 194 18.43 19.28 10.22
C THR A 194 18.37 20.37 9.15
N ARG A 195 18.26 21.62 9.57
CA ARG A 195 18.26 22.77 8.66
C ARG A 195 19.62 22.92 8.00
N LEU A 196 19.61 23.16 6.69
CA LEU A 196 20.81 23.40 5.89
C LEU A 196 20.93 24.89 5.55
N GLY A 197 22.16 25.37 5.44
CA GLY A 197 22.45 26.75 5.04
C GLY A 197 22.33 27.00 3.53
N THR A 198 22.12 25.95 2.73
CA THR A 198 22.07 26.01 1.27
C THR A 198 20.77 25.38 0.78
N TYR A 199 20.15 26.03 -0.21
CA TYR A 199 19.01 25.49 -0.94
C TYR A 199 19.48 24.67 -2.15
N PHE A 200 18.96 23.46 -2.32
CA PHE A 200 19.26 22.60 -3.47
C PHE A 200 18.31 22.90 -4.63
N LYS A 201 18.86 23.15 -5.82
CA LYS A 201 18.09 23.42 -7.06
C LYS A 201 18.16 22.23 -8.00
#